data_AF-A0A024HG20-F1
#
_entry.id   AF-A0A024HG20-F1
#
_cell.length_a   1.000
_cell.length_b   1.000
_cell.length_c   1.000
_cell.angle_alpha   90.00
_cell.angle_beta   90.00
_cell.angle_gamma   90.00
#
_symmetry.space_group_name_H-M   'P 1'
#
loop_
_entity.id
_entity.type
_entity.pdbx_description
1 polymer ?
#
loop_
_entity_poly.entity_id
_entity_poly.type
_entity_poly.pdbx_seq_one_letter_code
_entity_poly.pdbx_strand_id
1 'polypeptide(L)'
;MQSVGAERASESAGEPRYAGLLRLALRHFAVSAAAVTRTGAASAQLCGSVGLAAAEVDCLCSLDGDLACASGLAQVRDLRSDRRWRGLARRLRLHLVQPLLDPQGEALGVLHLFDEQLREFDAPQQEALGEFAALAMAILSQDRVEARLRESERRMALALDGSGTGLWDRDVPSGKIHYSTGWKALLGYDETEVGDSVDESYTRIHPDDLGYVRATILAHFEQRTPLYEVEHRIRRKDGSYMWVSSRGKVVERDPSGRALRMIGTTTDITALREMSERLRQGIELLTNLTNEIPGMVFQFQRKPDGTARFPYVSAGSQEIFGLSPEQMAEVPAERIRALIHPEDLPRYQASLEASAKDLVPWSLEYRVQLPGQGVQWRQGSAHPSRQPDGGVIWHGFITDATERKRIEAELQVFATTDFLTQLPNRRCFMLHLESELARVQRASERSAAILMCDLDHFKAINDRWGHAVGDHALRHFATILAGIIRRNDSAGRMGGEEFAVVLSDADRESAITFAQRLQQQLDESPLVLDGERIPLTISIGVAAMSADDTSVEAVLSRSDMALYRAKQNGRNRIEAL
;
A
#
# COMPACT_ATOMS: atom_id res chain seq x y z
N MET A 1 -4.83 95.27 24.90
CA MET A 1 -6.05 94.86 25.63
C MET A 1 -6.59 93.62 24.94
N GLN A 2 -6.16 92.45 25.42
CA GLN A 2 -6.99 91.48 26.17
C GLN A 2 -8.09 90.88 25.27
N SER A 3 -7.88 89.74 24.61
CA SER A 3 -7.77 88.36 25.15
C SER A 3 -8.98 87.98 25.98
N VAL A 4 -10.05 87.55 25.30
CA VAL A 4 -11.17 86.83 25.90
C VAL A 4 -10.88 85.34 25.72
N GLY A 5 -10.57 84.68 26.83
CA GLY A 5 -10.22 83.27 26.90
C GLY A 5 -11.43 82.38 26.65
N ALA A 6 -11.30 81.47 25.68
CA ALA A 6 -12.09 80.26 25.63
C ALA A 6 -11.40 79.23 26.55
N GLU A 7 -11.98 78.98 27.72
CA GLU A 7 -11.65 77.81 28.54
C GLU A 7 -11.92 76.54 27.72
N ARG A 8 -10.86 75.92 27.20
CA ARG A 8 -10.92 74.58 26.63
C ARG A 8 -11.18 73.59 27.77
N ALA A 9 -12.36 72.99 27.76
CA ALA A 9 -12.69 71.84 28.58
C ALA A 9 -11.64 70.73 28.38
N SER A 10 -11.15 70.17 29.49
CA SER A 10 -10.26 69.01 29.54
C SER A 10 -10.76 67.89 28.60
N GLU A 11 -9.97 67.58 27.57
CA GLU A 11 -10.20 66.41 26.71
C GLU A 11 -10.11 65.14 27.57
N SER A 12 -11.13 64.28 27.51
CA SER A 12 -11.05 62.94 28.09
C SER A 12 -10.36 62.01 27.11
N ALA A 13 -9.36 61.26 27.54
CA ALA A 13 -8.77 60.19 26.74
C ALA A 13 -9.40 58.85 27.13
N GLY A 14 -9.68 57.97 26.16
CA GLY A 14 -10.28 56.64 26.39
C GLY A 14 -11.77 56.55 26.10
N GLU A 15 -12.43 55.49 26.58
CA GLU A 15 -13.81 55.16 26.20
C GLU A 15 -14.84 56.10 26.84
N PRO A 16 -15.84 56.61 26.07
CA PRO A 16 -16.83 57.57 26.56
C PRO A 16 -17.62 57.12 27.79
N ARG A 17 -17.79 55.80 27.97
CA ARG A 17 -18.56 55.20 29.06
C ARG A 17 -17.97 55.47 30.45
N TYR A 18 -16.66 55.64 30.57
CA TYR A 18 -15.98 55.95 31.84
C TYR A 18 -15.95 57.46 32.14
N ALA A 19 -16.12 58.32 31.13
CA ALA A 19 -15.95 59.76 31.27
C ALA A 19 -16.99 60.39 32.24
N GLY A 20 -18.21 59.88 32.26
CA GLY A 20 -19.26 60.33 33.19
C GLY A 20 -18.89 60.05 34.65
N LEU A 21 -18.51 58.81 34.96
CA LEU A 21 -18.07 58.37 36.29
C LEU A 21 -16.85 59.17 36.76
N LEU A 22 -15.84 59.32 35.89
CA LEU A 22 -14.60 60.03 36.21
C LEU A 22 -14.83 61.53 36.46
N ARG A 23 -15.71 62.20 35.70
CA ARG A 23 -16.07 63.60 35.96
C ARG A 23 -16.85 63.78 37.26
N LEU A 24 -17.65 62.79 37.65
CA LEU A 24 -18.33 62.79 38.95
C LEU A 24 -17.32 62.60 40.09
N ALA A 25 -16.38 61.67 39.96
CA ALA A 25 -15.31 61.49 40.92
C ALA A 25 -14.45 62.75 41.08
N LEU A 26 -14.05 63.40 39.96
CA LEU A 26 -13.31 64.66 39.98
C LEU A 26 -14.00 65.74 40.82
N ARG A 27 -15.32 65.92 40.62
CA ARG A 27 -16.10 66.93 41.32
C ARG A 27 -16.36 66.57 42.77
N HIS A 28 -16.66 65.30 43.06
CA HIS A 28 -16.96 64.83 44.41
C HIS A 28 -15.73 64.90 45.33
N PHE A 29 -14.58 64.45 44.85
CA PHE A 29 -13.32 64.47 45.62
C PHE A 29 -12.53 65.77 45.45
N ALA A 30 -12.99 66.69 44.61
CA ALA A 30 -12.28 67.93 44.26
C ALA A 30 -10.80 67.69 43.90
N VAL A 31 -10.52 66.61 43.13
CA VAL A 31 -9.18 66.24 42.63
C VAL A 31 -8.93 66.84 41.25
N SER A 32 -7.65 66.94 40.85
CA SER A 32 -7.25 67.52 39.56
C SER A 32 -7.36 66.55 38.38
N ALA A 33 -7.26 65.24 38.63
CA ALA A 33 -7.27 64.21 37.59
C ALA A 33 -7.82 62.88 38.11
N ALA A 34 -8.46 62.10 37.23
CA ALA A 34 -8.95 60.76 37.53
C ALA A 34 -8.81 59.84 36.32
N ALA A 35 -8.53 58.55 36.54
CA ALA A 35 -8.41 57.56 35.48
C ALA A 35 -8.85 56.16 35.93
N VAL A 36 -9.35 55.35 35.01
CA VAL A 36 -9.55 53.90 35.20
C VAL A 36 -8.59 53.16 34.28
N THR A 37 -7.86 52.21 34.84
CA THR A 37 -7.03 51.27 34.07
C THR A 37 -7.51 49.83 34.29
N ARG A 38 -7.29 48.97 33.29
CA ARG A 38 -7.52 47.53 33.36
C ARG A 38 -6.19 46.80 33.50
N THR A 39 -6.15 45.78 34.35
CA THR A 39 -4.97 44.95 34.55
C THR A 39 -4.72 44.08 33.30
N GLY A 40 -3.53 44.18 32.70
CA GLY A 40 -3.08 43.38 31.55
C GLY A 40 -1.87 42.50 31.90
N ALA A 41 -1.56 41.51 31.06
CA ALA A 41 -0.47 40.55 31.29
C ALA A 41 0.96 41.15 31.27
N ALA A 42 1.12 42.37 30.74
CA ALA A 42 2.43 43.04 30.60
C ALA A 42 2.41 44.54 30.97
N SER A 43 1.25 45.21 30.96
CA SER A 43 1.10 46.62 31.37
C SER A 43 -0.36 46.96 31.65
N ALA A 44 -0.60 48.04 32.38
CA ALA A 44 -1.95 48.57 32.61
C ALA A 44 -2.49 49.24 31.35
N GLN A 45 -3.73 48.91 30.95
CA GLN A 45 -4.39 49.51 29.78
C GLN A 45 -5.38 50.59 30.22
N LEU A 46 -5.26 51.81 29.70
CA LEU A 46 -6.20 52.89 30.00
C LEU A 46 -7.61 52.56 29.47
N CYS A 47 -8.61 52.58 30.35
CA CYS A 47 -10.02 52.50 29.99
C CYS A 47 -10.62 53.90 29.78
N GLY A 48 -10.24 54.86 30.63
CA GLY A 48 -10.60 56.26 30.48
C GLY A 48 -9.87 57.16 31.46
N SER A 49 -9.65 58.43 31.10
CA SER A 49 -9.09 59.47 31.96
C SER A 49 -9.76 60.81 31.74
N VAL A 50 -9.75 61.65 32.78
CA VAL A 50 -10.17 63.05 32.74
C VAL A 50 -9.18 63.87 33.57
N GLY A 51 -8.74 65.02 33.06
CA GLY A 51 -7.78 65.90 33.72
C GLY A 51 -6.31 65.48 33.62
N LEU A 52 -5.99 64.39 32.91
CA LEU A 52 -4.61 63.98 32.59
C LEU A 52 -4.20 64.41 31.18
N ALA A 53 -2.98 64.90 31.01
CA ALA A 53 -2.37 65.14 29.71
C ALA A 53 -1.91 63.82 29.06
N ALA A 54 -1.73 63.80 27.73
CA ALA A 54 -1.31 62.59 26.99
C ALA A 54 -0.01 61.97 27.55
N ALA A 55 1.02 62.78 27.84
CA ALA A 55 2.27 62.30 28.42
C ALA A 55 2.11 61.74 29.86
N GLU A 56 1.10 62.20 30.60
CA GLU A 56 0.76 61.69 31.93
C GLU A 56 0.03 60.33 31.80
N VAL A 57 -0.85 60.18 30.82
CA VAL A 57 -1.51 58.90 30.48
C VAL A 57 -0.49 57.85 30.07
N ASP A 58 0.47 58.21 29.21
CA ASP A 58 1.53 57.29 28.77
C ASP A 58 2.38 56.83 29.95
N CYS A 59 2.75 57.77 30.83
CA CYS A 59 3.46 57.46 32.07
C CYS A 59 2.64 56.51 32.96
N LEU A 60 1.33 56.73 33.10
CA LEU A 60 0.46 55.88 33.90
C LEU A 60 0.39 54.44 33.36
N CYS A 61 0.27 54.27 32.04
CA CYS A 61 0.19 52.96 31.41
C CYS A 61 1.54 52.20 31.40
N SER A 62 2.65 52.93 31.49
CA SER A 62 4.02 52.35 31.51
C SER A 62 4.44 51.80 32.88
N LEU A 63 3.65 52.02 33.92
CA LEU A 63 3.94 51.51 35.25
C LEU A 63 3.50 50.04 35.34
N ASP A 64 4.45 49.17 35.69
CA ASP A 64 4.23 47.72 35.85
C ASP A 64 3.10 47.40 36.83
N GLY A 65 2.41 46.27 36.58
CA GLY A 65 1.16 45.84 37.21
C GLY A 65 1.15 45.59 38.74
N ASP A 66 2.21 45.96 39.47
CA ASP A 66 2.33 45.82 40.93
C ASP A 66 1.32 46.67 41.71
N LEU A 67 0.67 47.64 41.07
CA LEU A 67 -0.36 48.49 41.69
C LEU A 67 -1.69 47.77 41.94
N ALA A 68 -1.93 46.64 41.27
CA ALA A 68 -3.17 45.85 41.40
C ALA A 68 -3.12 44.81 42.53
N CYS A 69 -1.95 44.58 43.16
CA CYS A 69 -1.74 43.49 44.13
C CYS A 69 -2.15 43.82 45.58
N ALA A 70 -2.49 45.07 45.89
CA ALA A 70 -2.98 45.43 47.22
C ALA A 70 -4.50 45.20 47.29
N SER A 71 -5.00 44.51 48.32
CA SER A 71 -6.44 44.27 48.54
C SER A 71 -7.18 45.48 49.13
N GLY A 72 -6.60 46.68 49.06
CA GLY A 72 -7.15 47.88 49.68
C GLY A 72 -6.59 49.18 49.10
N LEU A 73 -7.19 50.30 49.51
CA LEU A 73 -6.80 51.65 49.11
C LEU A 73 -5.33 51.91 49.41
N ALA A 74 -4.55 52.26 48.39
CA ALA A 74 -3.18 52.73 48.55
C ALA A 74 -3.08 54.22 48.21
N GLN A 75 -2.36 54.97 49.05
CA GLN A 75 -2.12 56.39 48.85
C GLN A 75 -0.61 56.66 48.72
N VAL A 76 -0.20 57.14 47.56
CA VAL A 76 1.14 57.69 47.36
C VAL A 76 1.11 59.13 47.85
N ARG A 77 1.61 59.34 49.08
CA ARG A 77 1.55 60.65 49.76
C ARG A 77 2.22 61.77 48.96
N ASP A 78 3.38 61.52 48.35
CA ASP A 78 4.01 62.49 47.43
C ASP A 78 4.66 61.76 46.24
N LEU A 79 4.16 62.00 45.02
CA LEU A 79 4.69 61.44 43.77
C LEU A 79 6.16 61.83 43.52
N ARG A 80 6.67 62.93 44.08
CA ARG A 80 8.09 63.32 43.94
C ARG A 80 9.04 62.45 44.77
N SER A 81 8.50 61.75 45.77
CA SER A 81 9.32 60.94 46.68
C SER A 81 9.85 59.65 46.05
N ASP A 82 9.22 59.16 44.99
CA ASP A 82 9.58 57.91 44.33
C ASP A 82 9.87 58.15 42.85
N ARG A 83 11.03 57.63 42.40
CA ARG A 83 11.54 57.82 41.04
C ARG A 83 10.62 57.24 39.97
N ARG A 84 9.77 56.25 40.32
CA ARG A 84 8.80 55.62 39.41
C ARG A 84 7.78 56.62 38.86
N TRP A 85 7.43 57.63 39.65
CA TRP A 85 6.37 58.59 39.31
C TRP A 85 6.88 59.89 38.68
N ARG A 86 8.17 60.01 38.34
CA ARG A 86 8.78 61.25 37.84
C ARG A 86 8.08 61.88 36.64
N GLY A 87 7.44 61.08 35.78
CA GLY A 87 6.66 61.57 34.64
C GLY A 87 5.37 62.29 35.07
N LEU A 88 4.69 61.75 36.09
CA LEU A 88 3.45 62.30 36.67
C LEU A 88 3.71 63.40 37.71
N ALA A 89 4.84 63.32 38.42
CA ALA A 89 5.24 64.22 39.51
C ALA A 89 5.61 65.66 39.07
N ARG A 90 5.54 65.95 37.76
CA ARG A 90 5.79 67.28 37.19
C ARG A 90 4.73 68.29 37.61
N ARG A 91 3.47 67.84 37.61
CA ARG A 91 2.29 68.64 37.97
C ARG A 91 1.57 68.06 39.19
N LEU A 92 1.37 66.75 39.18
CA LEU A 92 0.63 66.05 40.22
C LEU A 92 1.56 65.73 41.39
N ARG A 93 1.00 65.70 42.60
CA ARG A 93 1.71 65.41 43.84
C ARG A 93 1.10 64.26 44.61
N LEU A 94 -0.19 64.06 44.54
CA LEU A 94 -0.90 63.01 45.25
C LEU A 94 -1.45 61.99 44.26
N HIS A 95 -1.42 60.70 44.64
CA HIS A 95 -2.06 59.64 43.88
C HIS A 95 -2.73 58.63 44.81
N LEU A 96 -4.04 58.47 44.63
CA LEU A 96 -4.82 57.39 45.22
C LEU A 96 -5.00 56.26 44.21
N VAL A 97 -4.83 55.05 44.70
CA VAL A 97 -4.90 53.79 43.96
C VAL A 97 -5.97 52.96 44.65
N GLN A 98 -7.15 52.87 44.03
CA GLN A 98 -8.23 52.01 44.50
C GLN A 98 -8.35 50.80 43.56
N PRO A 99 -8.00 49.58 44.04
CA PRO A 99 -8.20 48.36 43.27
C PRO A 99 -9.66 48.14 42.94
N LEU A 100 -9.90 47.69 41.72
CA LEU A 100 -11.21 47.34 41.20
C LEU A 100 -11.32 45.80 41.31
N LEU A 101 -11.95 45.33 42.40
CA LEU A 101 -12.07 43.91 42.74
C LEU A 101 -13.42 43.34 42.30
N ASP A 102 -13.42 42.15 41.70
CA ASP A 102 -14.65 41.42 41.40
C ASP A 102 -15.24 40.73 42.66
N PRO A 103 -16.45 40.17 42.60
CA PRO A 103 -17.06 39.47 43.74
C PRO A 103 -16.25 38.28 44.29
N GLN A 104 -15.30 37.76 43.51
CA GLN A 104 -14.39 36.68 43.88
C GLN A 104 -13.06 37.20 44.48
N GLY A 105 -12.85 38.52 44.49
CA GLY A 105 -11.65 39.19 45.01
C GLY A 105 -10.52 39.34 43.98
N GLU A 106 -10.75 39.08 42.69
CA GLU A 106 -9.77 39.27 41.61
C GLU A 106 -9.71 40.76 41.21
N ALA A 107 -8.51 41.35 41.18
CA ALA A 107 -8.31 42.74 40.76
C ALA A 107 -8.31 42.87 39.22
N LEU A 108 -9.42 43.35 38.66
CA LEU A 108 -9.61 43.49 37.21
C LEU A 108 -9.12 44.84 36.66
N GLY A 109 -8.90 45.80 37.55
CA GLY A 109 -8.38 47.12 37.18
C GLY A 109 -8.09 47.98 38.40
N VAL A 110 -7.84 49.26 38.16
CA VAL A 110 -7.55 50.26 39.19
C VAL A 110 -8.25 51.57 38.85
N LEU A 111 -8.90 52.18 39.85
CA LEU A 111 -9.35 53.57 39.83
C LEU A 111 -8.26 54.45 40.45
N HIS A 112 -7.78 55.40 39.67
CA HIS A 112 -6.72 56.33 40.03
C HIS A 112 -7.32 57.73 40.23
N LEU A 113 -7.03 58.37 41.36
CA LEU A 113 -7.30 59.79 41.56
C LEU A 113 -5.99 60.54 41.83
N PHE A 114 -5.84 61.72 41.25
CA PHE A 114 -4.62 62.52 41.35
C PHE A 114 -4.91 63.97 41.71
N ASP A 115 -4.02 64.56 42.50
CA ASP A 115 -4.11 65.97 42.88
C ASP A 115 -2.74 66.66 42.80
N GLU A 116 -2.75 67.96 42.59
CA GLU A 116 -1.57 68.84 42.64
C GLU A 116 -1.20 69.22 44.08
N GLN A 117 -2.16 69.16 45.01
CA GLN A 117 -1.96 69.46 46.42
C GLN A 117 -1.78 68.19 47.26
N LEU A 118 -0.96 68.29 48.31
CA LEU A 118 -0.92 67.26 49.36
C LEU A 118 -2.15 67.41 50.24
N ARG A 119 -2.91 66.34 50.39
CA ARG A 119 -4.02 66.26 51.34
C ARG A 119 -4.26 64.83 51.79
N GLU A 120 -4.91 64.70 52.93
CA GLU A 120 -5.41 63.44 53.46
C GLU A 120 -6.91 63.34 53.18
N PHE A 121 -7.37 62.13 52.89
CA PHE A 121 -8.79 61.84 52.67
C PHE A 121 -9.37 61.22 53.94
N ASP A 122 -10.48 61.76 54.42
CA ASP A 122 -11.16 61.28 55.61
C ASP A 122 -11.91 59.95 55.36
N ALA A 123 -12.41 59.33 56.43
CA ALA A 123 -13.11 58.04 56.31
C ALA A 123 -14.34 58.10 55.38
N PRO A 124 -15.20 59.13 55.41
CA PRO A 124 -16.28 59.29 54.43
C PRO A 124 -15.82 59.36 52.97
N GLN A 125 -14.73 60.08 52.69
CA GLN A 125 -14.16 60.13 51.35
C GLN A 125 -13.58 58.79 50.91
N GLN A 126 -12.98 58.03 51.83
CA GLN A 126 -12.49 56.68 51.53
C GLN A 126 -13.64 55.69 51.26
N GLU A 127 -14.76 55.81 51.98
CA GLU A 127 -15.98 55.02 51.75
C GLU A 127 -16.60 55.34 50.39
N ALA A 128 -16.78 56.63 50.07
CA ALA A 128 -17.26 57.06 48.75
C ALA A 128 -16.36 56.56 47.62
N LEU A 129 -15.04 56.54 47.82
CA LEU A 129 -14.10 56.01 46.82
C LEU A 129 -14.34 54.51 46.55
N GLY A 130 -14.72 53.75 47.58
CA GLY A 130 -15.17 52.37 47.45
C GLY A 130 -16.41 52.22 46.56
N GLU A 131 -17.39 53.12 46.70
CA GLU A 131 -18.61 53.13 45.87
C GLU A 131 -18.29 53.47 44.40
N PHE A 132 -17.44 54.47 44.15
CA PHE A 132 -16.98 54.81 42.80
C PHE A 132 -16.20 53.66 42.17
N ALA A 133 -15.39 52.94 42.96
CA ALA A 133 -14.70 51.74 42.51
C ALA A 133 -15.67 50.60 42.18
N ALA A 134 -16.71 50.37 42.97
CA ALA A 134 -17.74 49.38 42.67
C ALA A 134 -18.46 49.69 41.34
N LEU A 135 -18.78 50.96 41.08
CA LEU A 135 -19.37 51.39 39.80
C LEU A 135 -18.40 51.21 38.62
N ALA A 136 -17.12 51.58 38.79
CA ALA A 136 -16.10 51.35 37.78
C ALA A 136 -15.94 49.85 37.48
N MET A 137 -16.01 49.00 38.52
CA MET A 137 -15.97 47.55 38.39
C MET A 137 -17.15 46.97 37.62
N ALA A 138 -18.37 47.48 37.84
CA ALA A 138 -19.55 47.03 37.11
C ALA A 138 -19.39 47.26 35.60
N ILE A 139 -18.91 48.45 35.21
CA ILE A 139 -18.64 48.80 33.80
C ILE A 139 -17.55 47.90 33.21
N LEU A 140 -16.43 47.74 33.94
CA LEU A 140 -15.29 46.94 33.47
C LEU A 140 -15.62 45.44 33.37
N SER A 141 -16.48 44.92 34.25
CA SER A 141 -16.97 43.54 34.20
C SER A 141 -17.87 43.31 32.99
N GLN A 142 -18.75 44.27 32.67
CA GLN A 142 -19.58 44.20 31.46
C GLN A 142 -18.73 44.16 30.19
N ASP A 143 -17.72 45.03 30.10
CA ASP A 143 -16.80 45.07 28.95
C ASP A 143 -16.05 43.73 28.78
N ARG A 144 -15.65 43.09 29.89
CA ARG A 144 -14.98 41.77 29.87
C ARG A 144 -15.90 40.68 29.34
N VAL A 145 -17.18 40.68 29.74
CA VAL A 145 -18.17 39.71 29.26
C VAL A 145 -18.46 39.93 27.77
N GLU A 146 -18.69 41.17 27.35
CA GLU A 146 -18.92 41.50 25.93
C GLU A 146 -17.71 41.12 25.06
N ALA A 147 -16.49 41.41 25.51
CA ALA A 147 -15.27 41.07 24.78
C ALA A 147 -15.07 39.54 24.67
N ARG A 148 -15.33 38.79 25.73
CA ARG A 148 -15.27 37.32 25.72
C ARG A 148 -16.30 36.72 24.77
N LEU A 149 -17.51 37.26 24.77
CA LEU A 149 -18.57 36.85 23.86
C LEU A 149 -18.17 37.10 22.41
N ARG A 150 -17.73 38.33 22.08
CA ARG A 150 -17.26 38.68 20.72
C ARG A 150 -16.10 37.80 20.25
N GLU A 151 -15.14 37.50 21.11
CA GLU A 151 -14.00 36.65 20.74
C GLU A 151 -14.42 35.19 20.55
N SER A 152 -15.36 34.70 21.36
CA SER A 152 -15.97 33.38 21.17
C SER A 152 -16.75 33.30 19.86
N GLU A 153 -17.59 34.29 19.57
CA GLU A 153 -18.35 34.40 18.31
C GLU A 153 -17.42 34.47 17.10
N ARG A 154 -16.37 35.30 17.15
CA ARG A 154 -15.36 35.42 16.11
C ARG A 154 -14.62 34.10 15.87
N ARG A 155 -14.26 33.40 16.95
CA ARG A 155 -13.58 32.09 16.87
C ARG A 155 -14.49 31.02 16.27
N MET A 156 -15.76 30.99 16.66
CA MET A 156 -16.75 30.09 16.07
C MET A 156 -16.96 30.39 14.59
N ALA A 157 -17.09 31.66 14.20
CA ALA A 157 -17.23 32.07 12.81
C ALA A 157 -16.03 31.62 11.95
N LEU A 158 -14.80 31.83 12.43
CA LEU A 158 -13.58 31.39 11.74
C LEU A 158 -13.46 29.87 11.62
N ALA A 159 -13.85 29.13 12.67
CA ALA A 159 -13.84 27.66 12.65
C ALA A 159 -14.83 27.09 11.62
N LEU A 160 -15.98 27.76 11.44
CA LEU A 160 -16.97 27.36 10.45
C LEU A 160 -16.51 27.68 9.03
N ASP A 161 -15.99 28.88 8.79
CA ASP A 161 -15.57 29.38 7.46
C ASP A 161 -14.46 28.51 6.84
N GLY A 162 -13.48 28.06 7.64
CA GLY A 162 -12.39 27.20 7.16
C GLY A 162 -12.74 25.72 6.96
N SER A 163 -13.92 25.26 7.41
CA SER A 163 -14.27 23.83 7.44
C SER A 163 -15.11 23.35 6.26
N GLY A 164 -15.47 24.24 5.32
CA GLY A 164 -16.40 23.91 4.24
C GLY A 164 -17.80 23.52 4.77
N THR A 165 -18.19 24.02 5.93
CA THR A 165 -19.45 23.69 6.60
C THR A 165 -20.37 24.90 6.67
N GLY A 166 -21.53 24.80 6.02
CA GLY A 166 -22.62 25.75 6.14
C GLY A 166 -23.54 25.42 7.31
N LEU A 167 -24.17 26.43 7.92
CA LEU A 167 -25.18 26.26 8.96
C LEU A 167 -26.56 26.61 8.42
N TRP A 168 -27.57 25.93 8.95
CA TRP A 168 -28.97 26.24 8.71
C TRP A 168 -29.78 26.13 10.00
N ASP A 169 -30.75 27.03 10.15
CA ASP A 169 -31.66 27.11 11.29
C ASP A 169 -33.09 27.17 10.78
N ARG A 170 -33.85 26.12 11.06
CA ARG A 170 -35.20 25.91 10.55
C ARG A 170 -36.21 26.13 11.66
N ASP A 171 -37.12 27.06 11.41
CA ASP A 171 -38.38 27.18 12.11
C ASP A 171 -39.38 26.20 11.48
N VAL A 172 -39.77 25.18 12.25
CA VAL A 172 -40.57 24.06 11.75
C VAL A 172 -42.03 24.46 11.51
N PRO A 173 -42.71 25.23 12.41
CA PRO A 173 -44.11 25.63 12.20
C PRO A 173 -44.32 26.57 11.02
N SER A 174 -43.45 27.56 10.81
CA SER A 174 -43.58 28.53 9.72
C SER A 174 -43.02 28.03 8.39
N GLY A 175 -42.22 26.95 8.42
CA GLY A 175 -41.53 26.45 7.24
C GLY A 175 -40.40 27.36 6.76
N LYS A 176 -39.91 28.28 7.63
CA LYS A 176 -38.78 29.15 7.32
C LYS A 176 -37.45 28.50 7.67
N ILE A 177 -36.44 28.74 6.84
CA ILE A 177 -35.06 28.28 7.03
C ILE A 177 -34.09 29.45 6.81
N HIS A 178 -33.25 29.69 7.81
CA HIS A 178 -32.20 30.68 7.78
C HIS A 178 -30.87 29.98 7.50
N TYR A 179 -30.18 30.41 6.45
CA TYR A 179 -28.85 29.89 6.08
C TYR A 179 -27.76 30.88 6.48
N SER A 180 -26.65 30.37 7.02
CA SER A 180 -25.48 31.20 7.28
C SER A 180 -24.82 31.67 5.97
N THR A 181 -24.04 32.75 6.04
CA THR A 181 -23.26 33.25 4.89
C THR A 181 -22.35 32.15 4.33
N GLY A 182 -21.68 31.37 5.19
CA GLY A 182 -20.86 30.23 4.78
C GLY A 182 -21.65 29.14 4.04
N TRP A 183 -22.92 28.90 4.40
CA TRP A 183 -23.77 27.95 3.67
C TRP A 183 -24.09 28.42 2.24
N LYS A 184 -24.40 29.72 2.08
CA LYS A 184 -24.69 30.31 0.76
C LYS A 184 -23.44 30.29 -0.12
N ALA A 185 -22.30 30.70 0.44
CA ALA A 185 -21.01 30.67 -0.23
C ALA A 185 -20.59 29.25 -0.66
N LEU A 186 -20.85 28.23 0.17
CA LEU A 186 -20.58 26.81 -0.16
C LEU A 186 -21.23 26.37 -1.47
N LEU A 187 -22.39 26.94 -1.81
CA LEU A 187 -23.14 26.65 -3.03
C LEU A 187 -22.95 27.69 -4.15
N GLY A 188 -22.14 28.71 -3.90
CA GLY A 188 -21.83 29.81 -4.82
C GLY A 188 -22.90 30.90 -4.90
N TYR A 189 -23.81 30.99 -3.93
CA TYR A 189 -24.84 32.02 -3.88
C TYR A 189 -24.41 33.24 -3.05
N ASP A 190 -24.84 34.42 -3.47
CA ASP A 190 -24.74 35.66 -2.70
C ASP A 190 -25.82 35.73 -1.61
N GLU A 191 -25.69 36.67 -0.66
CA GLU A 191 -26.53 36.71 0.55
C GLU A 191 -28.04 36.88 0.28
N THR A 192 -28.43 37.48 -0.84
CA THR A 192 -29.85 37.75 -1.18
C THR A 192 -30.43 36.79 -2.22
N GLU A 193 -29.66 35.85 -2.73
CA GLU A 193 -30.06 34.98 -3.85
C GLU A 193 -30.75 33.69 -3.43
N VAL A 194 -30.71 33.36 -2.14
CA VAL A 194 -31.36 32.18 -1.55
C VAL A 194 -32.51 32.65 -0.68
N GLY A 195 -33.73 32.20 -0.98
CA GLY A 195 -34.89 32.51 -0.16
C GLY A 195 -34.93 31.68 1.13
N ASP A 196 -35.91 31.99 1.96
CA ASP A 196 -36.01 31.51 3.34
C ASP A 196 -37.05 30.40 3.51
N SER A 197 -37.55 29.79 2.43
CA SER A 197 -38.56 28.72 2.55
C SER A 197 -37.96 27.32 2.45
N VAL A 198 -38.51 26.39 3.24
CA VAL A 198 -38.15 24.97 3.16
C VAL A 198 -38.56 24.36 1.82
N ASP A 199 -39.66 24.80 1.22
CA ASP A 199 -40.10 24.28 -0.08
C ASP A 199 -39.09 24.59 -1.18
N GLU A 200 -38.54 25.81 -1.18
CA GLU A 200 -37.44 26.19 -2.05
C GLU A 200 -36.20 25.33 -1.79
N SER A 201 -35.90 25.00 -0.53
CA SER A 201 -34.76 24.13 -0.20
C SER A 201 -34.86 22.76 -0.86
N TYR A 202 -36.06 22.17 -0.95
CA TYR A 202 -36.29 20.89 -1.61
C TYR A 202 -36.09 20.97 -3.12
N THR A 203 -36.29 22.13 -3.75
CA THR A 203 -36.04 22.30 -5.21
C THR A 203 -34.57 22.21 -5.59
N ARG A 204 -33.66 22.41 -4.62
CA ARG A 204 -32.21 22.29 -4.82
C ARG A 204 -31.71 20.86 -4.63
N ILE A 205 -32.50 19.98 -4.02
CA ILE A 205 -32.12 18.57 -3.86
C ILE A 205 -32.29 17.84 -5.20
N HIS A 206 -31.37 16.93 -5.52
CA HIS A 206 -31.51 16.11 -6.72
C HIS A 206 -32.83 15.29 -6.69
N PRO A 207 -33.57 15.18 -7.81
CA PRO A 207 -34.87 14.48 -7.84
C PRO A 207 -34.84 13.07 -7.25
N ASP A 208 -33.85 12.26 -7.63
CA ASP A 208 -33.67 10.89 -7.10
C ASP A 208 -33.45 10.85 -5.58
N ASP A 209 -32.92 11.94 -5.00
CA ASP A 209 -32.53 11.99 -3.60
C ASP A 209 -33.66 12.48 -2.68
N LEU A 210 -34.62 13.22 -3.25
CA LEU A 210 -35.68 13.90 -2.50
C LEU A 210 -36.52 12.94 -1.64
N GLY A 211 -36.79 11.74 -2.16
CA GLY A 211 -37.61 10.73 -1.48
C GLY A 211 -37.02 10.30 -0.14
N TYR A 212 -35.75 9.88 -0.12
CA TYR A 212 -35.11 9.44 1.11
C TYR A 212 -34.78 10.60 2.05
N VAL A 213 -34.41 11.78 1.52
CA VAL A 213 -34.17 12.97 2.37
C VAL A 213 -35.42 13.34 3.18
N ARG A 214 -36.59 13.35 2.53
CA ARG A 214 -37.88 13.59 3.20
C ARG A 214 -38.24 12.52 4.23
N ALA A 215 -37.95 11.25 3.92
CA ALA A 215 -38.18 10.17 4.86
C ALA A 215 -37.29 10.31 6.11
N THR A 216 -36.02 10.66 5.94
CA THR A 216 -35.06 10.81 7.04
C THR A 216 -35.39 11.99 7.95
N ILE A 217 -35.81 13.14 7.38
CA ILE A 217 -36.21 14.29 8.20
C ILE A 217 -37.49 14.03 8.99
N LEU A 218 -38.47 13.33 8.38
CA LEU A 218 -39.69 12.93 9.05
C LEU A 218 -39.42 11.97 10.21
N ALA A 219 -38.57 10.95 9.98
CA ALA A 219 -38.17 10.02 11.02
C ALA A 219 -37.53 10.73 12.22
N HIS A 220 -36.72 11.77 11.98
CA HIS A 220 -36.14 12.56 13.05
C HIS A 220 -37.18 13.43 13.80
N PHE A 221 -38.13 14.04 13.08
CA PHE A 221 -39.22 14.80 13.71
C PHE A 221 -40.10 13.92 14.60
N GLU A 222 -40.36 12.69 14.17
CA GLU A 222 -41.08 11.64 14.91
C GLU A 222 -40.22 10.98 16.01
N GLN A 223 -38.98 11.46 16.24
CA GLN A 223 -38.07 10.96 17.26
C GLN A 223 -37.64 9.49 17.07
N ARG A 224 -37.77 8.95 15.85
CA ARG A 224 -37.28 7.61 15.50
C ARG A 224 -35.76 7.56 15.36
N THR A 225 -35.11 8.72 15.18
CA THR A 225 -33.64 8.84 15.13
C THR A 225 -33.14 9.94 16.09
N PRO A 226 -31.99 9.74 16.77
CA PRO A 226 -31.44 10.71 17.71
C PRO A 226 -30.86 11.97 17.01
N LEU A 227 -30.47 11.84 15.74
CA LEU A 227 -29.94 12.90 14.88
C LEU A 227 -30.56 12.74 13.48
N TYR A 228 -30.72 13.85 12.78
CA TYR A 228 -30.92 13.84 11.34
C TYR A 228 -29.54 13.79 10.66
N GLU A 229 -29.29 12.75 9.89
CA GLU A 229 -28.06 12.61 9.11
C GLU A 229 -28.39 12.01 7.75
N VAL A 230 -27.99 12.70 6.69
CA VAL A 230 -28.23 12.24 5.32
C VAL A 230 -27.19 12.81 4.37
N GLU A 231 -26.66 11.95 3.51
CA GLU A 231 -25.84 12.35 2.37
C GLU A 231 -26.72 12.46 1.12
N HIS A 232 -26.65 13.59 0.42
CA HIS A 232 -27.44 13.81 -0.79
C HIS A 232 -26.81 14.86 -1.69
N ARG A 233 -27.32 14.99 -2.91
CA ARG A 233 -26.87 15.99 -3.87
C ARG A 233 -27.69 17.27 -3.74
N ILE A 234 -27.00 18.41 -3.64
CA ILE A 234 -27.57 19.77 -3.72
C ILE A 234 -27.09 20.46 -4.99
N ARG A 235 -27.99 21.15 -5.68
CA ARG A 235 -27.72 21.95 -6.87
C ARG A 235 -27.07 23.29 -6.52
N ARG A 236 -25.88 23.53 -7.06
CA ARG A 236 -25.14 24.79 -6.98
C ARG A 236 -25.74 25.86 -7.90
N LYS A 237 -25.29 27.12 -7.74
CA LYS A 237 -25.71 28.25 -8.58
C LYS A 237 -25.47 28.02 -10.07
N ASP A 238 -24.37 27.35 -10.42
CA ASP A 238 -24.00 27.01 -11.80
C ASP A 238 -24.83 25.88 -12.43
N GLY A 239 -25.76 25.29 -11.67
CA GLY A 239 -26.60 24.18 -12.10
C GLY A 239 -25.98 22.79 -11.89
N SER A 240 -24.72 22.70 -11.50
CA SER A 240 -24.06 21.43 -11.16
C SER A 240 -24.54 20.90 -9.81
N TYR A 241 -24.35 19.60 -9.56
CA TYR A 241 -24.68 18.96 -8.28
C TYR A 241 -23.43 18.72 -7.44
N MET A 242 -23.55 18.98 -6.15
CA MET A 242 -22.52 18.76 -5.13
C MET A 242 -23.03 17.75 -4.11
N TRP A 243 -22.20 16.78 -3.75
CA TRP A 243 -22.51 15.86 -2.66
C TRP A 243 -22.27 16.53 -1.32
N VAL A 244 -23.28 16.51 -0.46
CA VAL A 244 -23.18 17.07 0.89
C VAL A 244 -23.59 16.05 1.94
N SER A 245 -22.98 16.14 3.12
CA SER A 245 -23.49 15.51 4.35
C SER A 245 -24.25 16.57 5.14
N SER A 246 -25.56 16.35 5.32
CA SER A 246 -26.40 17.22 6.14
C SER A 246 -26.69 16.56 7.48
N ARG A 247 -26.32 17.25 8.55
CA ARG A 247 -26.52 16.79 9.94
C ARG A 247 -27.32 17.81 10.71
N GLY A 248 -28.33 17.41 11.46
CA GLY A 248 -29.16 18.36 12.21
C GLY A 248 -29.84 17.75 13.43
N LYS A 249 -30.26 18.62 14.34
CA LYS A 249 -30.94 18.24 15.58
C LYS A 249 -32.09 19.21 15.87
N VAL A 250 -33.24 18.66 16.27
CA VAL A 250 -34.32 19.46 16.86
C VAL A 250 -33.88 19.95 18.24
N VAL A 251 -33.78 21.27 18.40
CA VAL A 251 -33.33 21.92 19.65
C VAL A 251 -34.48 22.39 20.52
N GLU A 252 -35.66 22.60 19.94
CA GLU A 252 -36.86 23.05 20.66
C GLU A 252 -38.08 22.24 20.22
N ARG A 253 -38.89 21.82 21.19
CA ARG A 253 -40.16 21.08 20.99
C ARG A 253 -41.27 21.69 21.83
N ASP A 254 -42.50 21.56 21.37
CA ASP A 254 -43.68 21.93 22.15
C ASP A 254 -44.02 20.87 23.22
N PRO A 255 -44.93 21.16 24.18
CA PRO A 255 -45.34 20.19 25.20
C PRO A 255 -45.98 18.91 24.66
N SER A 256 -46.43 18.89 23.40
CA SER A 256 -46.95 17.69 22.73
C SER A 256 -45.86 16.89 22.00
N GLY A 257 -44.59 17.33 22.07
CA GLY A 257 -43.44 16.67 21.45
C GLY A 257 -43.21 17.06 19.98
N ARG A 258 -43.97 18.01 19.42
CA ARG A 258 -43.79 18.48 18.03
C ARG A 258 -42.56 19.36 17.95
N ALA A 259 -41.78 19.21 16.88
CA ALA A 259 -40.58 20.00 16.64
C ALA A 259 -40.95 21.46 16.35
N LEU A 260 -40.27 22.40 17.03
CA LEU A 260 -40.43 23.84 16.83
C LEU A 260 -39.23 24.42 16.07
N ARG A 261 -38.01 24.02 16.45
CA ARG A 261 -36.78 24.54 15.85
C ARG A 261 -35.75 23.44 15.64
N MET A 262 -35.11 23.44 14.48
CA MET A 262 -34.09 22.48 14.10
C MET A 262 -32.87 23.20 13.54
N ILE A 263 -31.69 22.89 14.08
CA ILE A 263 -30.43 23.48 13.63
C ILE A 263 -29.56 22.37 13.07
N GLY A 264 -28.81 22.67 12.02
CA GLY A 264 -27.87 21.72 11.46
C GLY A 264 -26.77 22.34 10.64
N THR A 265 -25.89 21.45 10.17
CA THR A 265 -24.77 21.72 9.31
C THR A 265 -24.95 21.05 7.95
N THR A 266 -24.27 21.59 6.95
CA THR A 266 -24.10 21.01 5.62
C THR A 266 -22.61 21.07 5.28
N THR A 267 -21.98 19.93 5.04
CA THR A 267 -20.56 19.83 4.69
C THR A 267 -20.40 19.25 3.29
N ASP A 268 -19.56 19.85 2.44
CA ASP A 268 -19.22 19.28 1.13
C ASP A 268 -18.38 18.01 1.30
N ILE A 269 -18.87 16.89 0.75
CA ILE A 269 -18.20 15.58 0.77
C ILE A 269 -17.81 15.12 -0.64
N THR A 270 -17.90 15.98 -1.65
CA THR A 270 -17.64 15.65 -3.06
C THR A 270 -16.22 15.12 -3.24
N ALA A 271 -15.21 15.84 -2.75
CA ALA A 271 -13.81 15.42 -2.84
C ALA A 271 -13.54 14.08 -2.14
N LEU A 272 -14.18 13.85 -0.98
CA LEU A 272 -14.06 12.60 -0.23
C LEU A 272 -14.65 11.42 -1.03
N ARG A 273 -15.84 11.60 -1.62
CA ARG A 273 -16.49 10.57 -2.44
C ARG A 273 -15.72 10.30 -3.72
N GLU A 274 -15.26 11.34 -4.42
CA GLU A 274 -14.44 11.19 -5.62
C GLU A 274 -13.14 10.43 -5.33
N MET A 275 -12.47 10.71 -4.21
CA MET A 275 -11.26 10.00 -3.81
C MET A 275 -11.54 8.53 -3.46
N SER A 276 -12.62 8.26 -2.72
CA SER A 276 -13.06 6.90 -2.40
C SER A 276 -13.40 6.10 -3.65
N GLU A 277 -14.12 6.70 -4.61
CA GLU A 277 -14.51 6.06 -5.86
C GLU A 277 -13.30 5.81 -6.76
N ARG A 278 -12.36 6.77 -6.88
CA ARG A 278 -11.09 6.55 -7.60
C ARG A 278 -10.27 5.43 -6.97
N LEU A 279 -10.23 5.34 -5.64
CA LEU A 279 -9.55 4.24 -4.95
C LEU A 279 -10.18 2.90 -5.32
N ARG A 280 -11.52 2.82 -5.26
CA ARG A 280 -12.29 1.63 -5.61
C ARG A 280 -12.03 1.21 -7.05
N GLN A 281 -12.16 2.13 -8.01
CA GLN A 281 -11.89 1.87 -9.42
C GLN A 281 -10.44 1.44 -9.65
N GLY A 282 -9.48 2.03 -8.92
CA GLY A 282 -8.08 1.62 -8.97
C GLY A 282 -7.86 0.18 -8.47
N ILE A 283 -8.50 -0.20 -7.36
CA ILE A 283 -8.44 -1.58 -6.84
C ILE A 283 -9.07 -2.55 -7.83
N GLU A 284 -10.26 -2.26 -8.35
CA GLU A 284 -10.95 -3.10 -9.34
C GLU A 284 -10.10 -3.28 -10.61
N LEU A 285 -9.49 -2.21 -11.11
CA LEU A 285 -8.59 -2.28 -12.26
C LEU A 285 -7.35 -3.14 -11.99
N LEU A 286 -6.68 -2.96 -10.84
CA LEU A 286 -5.51 -3.76 -10.47
C LEU A 286 -5.86 -5.24 -10.32
N THR A 287 -6.98 -5.56 -9.68
CA THR A 287 -7.47 -6.94 -9.56
C THR A 287 -7.75 -7.55 -10.93
N ASN A 288 -8.42 -6.84 -11.83
CA ASN A 288 -8.68 -7.32 -13.18
C ASN A 288 -7.38 -7.55 -13.96
N LEU A 289 -6.48 -6.57 -13.98
CA LEU A 289 -5.21 -6.67 -14.73
C LEU A 289 -4.34 -7.83 -14.24
N THR A 290 -4.26 -8.06 -12.92
CA THR A 290 -3.45 -9.14 -12.37
C THR A 290 -4.09 -10.53 -12.54
N ASN A 291 -5.41 -10.61 -12.68
CA ASN A 291 -6.12 -11.86 -12.97
C ASN A 291 -6.03 -12.27 -14.44
N GLU A 292 -5.81 -11.34 -15.37
CA GLU A 292 -5.59 -11.62 -16.79
C GLU A 292 -4.16 -12.11 -17.10
N ILE A 293 -3.21 -11.96 -16.17
CA ILE A 293 -1.84 -12.44 -16.36
C ILE A 293 -1.81 -13.97 -16.18
N PRO A 294 -1.31 -14.75 -17.17
CA PRO A 294 -1.13 -16.18 -17.02
C PRO A 294 -0.22 -16.49 -15.82
N GLY A 295 -0.75 -17.20 -14.83
CA GLY A 295 -0.07 -17.52 -13.59
C GLY A 295 -0.59 -16.72 -12.39
N MET A 296 0.18 -16.73 -11.31
CA MET A 296 -0.19 -16.11 -10.04
C MET A 296 0.71 -14.92 -9.75
N VAL A 297 0.14 -13.72 -9.69
CA VAL A 297 0.80 -12.53 -9.14
C VAL A 297 0.68 -12.56 -7.63
N PHE A 298 1.76 -12.27 -6.93
CA PHE A 298 1.76 -12.32 -5.46
C PHE A 298 2.62 -11.23 -4.84
N GLN A 299 2.26 -10.89 -3.61
CA GLN A 299 3.16 -10.30 -2.64
C GLN A 299 3.44 -11.33 -1.55
N PHE A 300 4.71 -11.54 -1.23
CA PHE A 300 5.12 -12.40 -0.12
C PHE A 300 5.89 -11.55 0.88
N GLN A 301 5.49 -11.56 2.14
CA GLN A 301 6.10 -10.76 3.19
C GLN A 301 6.68 -11.69 4.25
N ARG A 302 7.94 -11.46 4.63
CA ARG A 302 8.60 -12.11 5.75
C ARG A 302 9.08 -11.08 6.76
N LYS A 303 8.59 -11.19 8.00
CA LYS A 303 8.99 -10.34 9.11
C LYS A 303 10.33 -10.80 9.73
N PRO A 304 11.00 -9.94 10.53
CA PRO A 304 12.25 -10.30 11.21
C PRO A 304 12.12 -11.49 12.18
N ASP A 305 10.93 -11.74 12.71
CA ASP A 305 10.63 -12.87 13.61
C ASP A 305 10.50 -14.22 12.87
N GLY A 306 10.65 -14.22 11.53
CA GLY A 306 10.51 -15.39 10.68
C GLY A 306 9.08 -15.68 10.23
N THR A 307 8.08 -14.95 10.73
CA THR A 307 6.70 -15.11 10.28
C THR A 307 6.55 -14.64 8.84
N ALA A 308 5.81 -15.41 8.05
CA ALA A 308 5.61 -15.12 6.64
C ALA A 308 4.13 -15.24 6.24
N ARG A 309 3.70 -14.38 5.33
CA ARG A 309 2.34 -14.34 4.80
C ARG A 309 2.32 -13.81 3.38
N PHE A 310 1.18 -13.96 2.71
CA PHE A 310 0.92 -13.37 1.40
C PHE A 310 -0.06 -12.21 1.52
N PRO A 311 0.39 -10.93 1.59
CA PRO A 311 -0.53 -9.79 1.69
C PRO A 311 -1.45 -9.63 0.48
N TYR A 312 -1.06 -10.16 -0.68
CA TYR A 312 -1.83 -10.11 -1.91
C TYR A 312 -1.52 -11.32 -2.78
N VAL A 313 -2.54 -11.92 -3.39
CA VAL A 313 -2.43 -12.98 -4.39
C VAL A 313 -3.54 -12.80 -5.43
N SER A 314 -3.24 -12.99 -6.70
CA SER A 314 -4.23 -12.97 -7.78
C SER A 314 -5.02 -14.28 -7.82
N ALA A 315 -6.16 -14.29 -8.53
CA ALA A 315 -7.02 -15.48 -8.69
C ALA A 315 -6.30 -16.68 -9.33
N GLY A 316 -5.23 -16.44 -10.10
CA GLY A 316 -4.38 -17.50 -10.66
C GLY A 316 -3.69 -18.39 -9.61
N SER A 317 -3.76 -18.02 -8.32
CA SER A 317 -3.36 -18.88 -7.21
C SER A 317 -4.08 -20.24 -7.21
N GLN A 318 -5.34 -20.26 -7.65
CA GLN A 318 -6.17 -21.46 -7.72
C GLN A 318 -5.61 -22.46 -8.74
N GLU A 319 -5.12 -21.98 -9.88
CA GLU A 319 -4.52 -22.81 -10.92
C GLU A 319 -3.10 -23.23 -10.51
N ILE A 320 -2.31 -22.31 -9.97
CA ILE A 320 -0.90 -22.56 -9.65
C ILE A 320 -0.73 -23.49 -8.44
N PHE A 321 -1.54 -23.31 -7.39
CA PHE A 321 -1.38 -24.04 -6.11
C PHE A 321 -2.65 -24.78 -5.66
N GLY A 322 -3.76 -24.70 -6.40
CA GLY A 322 -5.02 -25.33 -5.99
C GLY A 322 -5.77 -24.59 -4.86
N LEU A 323 -5.34 -23.38 -4.51
CA LEU A 323 -5.85 -22.60 -3.39
C LEU A 323 -6.35 -21.23 -3.86
N SER A 324 -7.55 -20.86 -3.43
CA SER A 324 -8.13 -19.55 -3.70
C SER A 324 -7.36 -18.44 -2.97
N PRO A 325 -7.45 -17.18 -3.43
CA PRO A 325 -6.86 -16.03 -2.75
C PRO A 325 -7.22 -15.95 -1.27
N GLU A 326 -8.49 -16.22 -0.93
CA GLU A 326 -9.00 -16.21 0.43
C GLU A 326 -8.34 -17.30 1.28
N GLN A 327 -8.24 -18.52 0.74
CA GLN A 327 -7.54 -19.62 1.41
C GLN A 327 -6.05 -19.32 1.60
N MET A 328 -5.38 -18.72 0.61
CA MET A 328 -3.97 -18.34 0.76
C MET A 328 -3.73 -17.28 1.82
N ALA A 329 -4.66 -16.34 2.01
CA ALA A 329 -4.56 -15.31 3.05
C ALA A 329 -4.68 -15.90 4.46
N GLU A 330 -5.46 -16.98 4.64
CA GLU A 330 -5.69 -17.63 5.92
C GLU A 330 -4.64 -18.70 6.25
N VAL A 331 -4.07 -19.33 5.22
CA VAL A 331 -3.16 -20.46 5.36
C VAL A 331 -1.74 -19.97 5.74
N PRO A 332 -1.11 -20.52 6.79
CA PRO A 332 0.29 -20.22 7.09
C PRO A 332 1.18 -20.53 5.89
N ALA A 333 2.17 -19.66 5.61
CA ALA A 333 3.11 -19.86 4.50
C ALA A 333 3.80 -21.25 4.52
N GLU A 334 3.92 -21.86 5.70
CA GLU A 334 4.40 -23.22 5.91
C GLU A 334 3.62 -24.29 5.16
N ARG A 335 2.31 -24.12 4.99
CA ARG A 335 1.48 -25.08 4.25
C ARG A 335 1.68 -24.98 2.75
N ILE A 336 1.99 -23.78 2.23
CA ILE A 336 2.43 -23.61 0.83
C ILE A 336 3.82 -24.25 0.66
N ARG A 337 4.71 -24.08 1.65
CA ARG A 337 6.02 -24.73 1.67
C ARG A 337 5.91 -26.25 1.65
N ALA A 338 4.90 -26.82 2.29
CA ALA A 338 4.63 -28.26 2.27
C ALA A 338 4.18 -28.81 0.90
N LEU A 339 3.71 -27.95 -0.03
CA LEU A 339 3.40 -28.34 -1.40
C LEU A 339 4.65 -28.44 -2.28
N ILE A 340 5.80 -27.91 -1.85
CA ILE A 340 7.04 -27.97 -2.62
C ILE A 340 7.63 -29.38 -2.51
N HIS A 341 8.15 -29.91 -3.63
CA HIS A 341 8.76 -31.23 -3.67
C HIS A 341 9.91 -31.34 -2.64
N PRO A 342 10.01 -32.44 -1.86
CA PRO A 342 11.00 -32.57 -0.77
C PRO A 342 12.45 -32.34 -1.21
N GLU A 343 12.82 -32.80 -2.41
CA GLU A 343 14.17 -32.60 -2.98
C GLU A 343 14.47 -31.14 -3.35
N ASP A 344 13.44 -30.34 -3.68
CA ASP A 344 13.62 -28.95 -4.12
C ASP A 344 13.52 -27.97 -2.94
N LEU A 345 12.94 -28.41 -1.82
CA LEU A 345 12.69 -27.59 -0.65
C LEU A 345 13.96 -26.92 -0.05
N PRO A 346 15.10 -27.62 0.12
CA PRO A 346 16.33 -26.98 0.61
C PRO A 346 16.85 -25.89 -0.33
N ARG A 347 16.77 -26.13 -1.65
CA ARG A 347 17.19 -25.18 -2.67
C ARG A 347 16.26 -23.96 -2.71
N TYR A 348 14.96 -24.18 -2.60
CA TYR A 348 13.95 -23.12 -2.51
C TYR A 348 14.24 -22.18 -1.32
N GLN A 349 14.46 -22.75 -0.14
CA GLN A 349 14.78 -21.96 1.07
C GLN A 349 16.06 -21.15 0.91
N ALA A 350 17.15 -21.80 0.50
CA ALA A 350 18.43 -21.13 0.30
C ALA A 350 18.34 -19.97 -0.71
N SER A 351 17.55 -20.14 -1.78
CA SER A 351 17.34 -19.09 -2.79
C SER A 351 16.58 -17.87 -2.25
N LEU A 352 15.54 -18.09 -1.42
CA LEU A 352 14.82 -17.01 -0.76
C LEU A 352 15.67 -16.32 0.30
N GLU A 353 16.49 -17.08 1.04
CA GLU A 353 17.45 -16.56 2.01
C GLU A 353 18.46 -15.62 1.36
N ALA A 354 19.06 -16.05 0.24
CA ALA A 354 20.00 -15.26 -0.53
C ALA A 354 19.35 -13.98 -1.08
N SER A 355 18.14 -14.10 -1.65
CA SER A 355 17.38 -12.95 -2.13
C SER A 355 17.05 -11.96 -1.01
N ALA A 356 16.66 -12.44 0.19
CA ALA A 356 16.35 -11.59 1.34
C ALA A 356 17.58 -10.84 1.85
N LYS A 357 18.73 -11.53 1.90
CA LYS A 357 19.98 -11.01 2.45
C LYS A 357 20.60 -9.96 1.55
N ASP A 358 20.73 -10.29 0.27
CA ASP A 358 21.47 -9.47 -0.71
C ASP A 358 20.54 -8.54 -1.51
N LEU A 359 19.22 -8.63 -1.28
CA LEU A 359 18.17 -7.86 -1.99
C LEU A 359 18.25 -8.01 -3.52
N VAL A 360 18.66 -9.19 -3.99
CA VAL A 360 18.71 -9.53 -5.41
C VAL A 360 17.41 -10.18 -5.87
N PRO A 361 16.99 -9.99 -7.15
CA PRO A 361 15.82 -10.64 -7.69
C PRO A 361 15.84 -12.16 -7.45
N TRP A 362 14.74 -12.67 -6.90
CA TRP A 362 14.53 -14.10 -6.73
C TRP A 362 14.02 -14.71 -8.02
N SER A 363 14.63 -15.79 -8.49
CA SER A 363 14.16 -16.56 -9.64
C SER A 363 14.48 -18.03 -9.41
N LEU A 364 13.48 -18.90 -9.54
CA LEU A 364 13.65 -20.33 -9.32
C LEU A 364 12.60 -21.15 -10.08
N GLU A 365 13.06 -22.24 -10.69
CA GLU A 365 12.20 -23.34 -11.15
C GLU A 365 12.22 -24.47 -10.11
N TYR A 366 11.04 -24.94 -9.72
CA TYR A 366 10.89 -25.97 -8.68
C TYR A 366 9.63 -26.79 -8.91
N ARG A 367 9.64 -28.00 -8.34
CA ARG A 367 8.51 -28.92 -8.40
C ARG A 367 7.56 -28.69 -7.24
N VAL A 368 6.27 -28.85 -7.50
CA VAL A 368 5.19 -28.88 -6.52
C VAL A 368 4.43 -30.19 -6.60
N GLN A 369 3.93 -30.67 -5.45
CA GLN A 369 3.11 -31.85 -5.32
C GLN A 369 1.69 -31.41 -4.93
N LEU A 370 0.81 -31.30 -5.93
CA LEU A 370 -0.58 -30.93 -5.70
C LEU A 370 -1.42 -32.20 -5.47
N PRO A 371 -2.36 -32.19 -4.50
CA PRO A 371 -3.24 -33.33 -4.25
C PRO A 371 -4.00 -33.72 -5.53
N GLY A 372 -3.84 -34.98 -5.96
CA GLY A 372 -4.56 -35.54 -7.11
C GLY A 372 -4.02 -35.15 -8.50
N GLN A 373 -3.00 -34.28 -8.59
CA GLN A 373 -2.46 -33.83 -9.89
C GLN A 373 -0.98 -34.23 -10.13
N GLY A 374 -0.36 -34.94 -9.17
CA GLY A 374 1.01 -35.40 -9.28
C GLY A 374 2.04 -34.28 -9.18
N VAL A 375 3.24 -34.54 -9.71
CA VAL A 375 4.36 -33.58 -9.70
C VAL A 375 4.21 -32.60 -10.86
N GLN A 376 4.18 -31.30 -10.55
CA GLN A 376 4.11 -30.23 -11.52
C GLN A 376 5.27 -29.24 -11.35
N TRP A 377 5.63 -28.53 -12.41
CA TRP A 377 6.71 -27.55 -12.39
C TRP A 377 6.17 -26.13 -12.28
N ARG A 378 6.81 -25.33 -11.44
CA ARG A 378 6.55 -23.91 -11.26
C ARG A 378 7.81 -23.11 -11.54
N GLN A 379 7.63 -21.94 -12.13
CA GLN A 379 8.68 -20.96 -12.34
C GLN A 379 8.28 -19.69 -11.62
N GLY A 380 9.01 -19.36 -10.54
CA GLY A 380 8.79 -18.15 -9.76
C GLY A 380 9.81 -17.07 -10.10
N SER A 381 9.37 -15.81 -10.11
CA SER A 381 10.26 -14.65 -10.20
C SER A 381 9.71 -13.49 -9.38
N ALA A 382 10.53 -12.88 -8.54
CA ALA A 382 10.11 -11.80 -7.64
C ALA A 382 11.23 -10.83 -7.29
N HIS A 383 10.88 -9.57 -7.05
CA HIS A 383 11.79 -8.53 -6.61
C HIS A 383 11.65 -8.29 -5.09
N PRO A 384 12.73 -8.45 -4.30
CA PRO A 384 12.70 -8.13 -2.88
C PRO A 384 12.78 -6.62 -2.65
N SER A 385 12.20 -6.18 -1.54
CA SER A 385 12.34 -4.82 -1.00
C SER A 385 12.33 -4.88 0.51
N ARG A 386 13.19 -4.08 1.15
CA ARG A 386 13.26 -4.01 2.62
C ARG A 386 12.16 -3.11 3.15
N GLN A 387 11.44 -3.58 4.15
CA GLN A 387 10.36 -2.84 4.80
C GLN A 387 10.86 -2.03 6.00
N PRO A 388 10.12 -0.98 6.43
CA PRO A 388 10.49 -0.13 7.56
C PRO A 388 10.66 -0.89 8.89
N ASP A 389 9.93 -2.01 9.07
CA ASP A 389 10.02 -2.88 10.23
C ASP A 389 11.24 -3.83 10.20
N GLY A 390 12.09 -3.72 9.17
CA GLY A 390 13.24 -4.60 8.96
C GLY A 390 12.91 -5.91 8.24
N GLY A 391 11.65 -6.19 7.94
CA GLY A 391 11.20 -7.32 7.14
C GLY A 391 11.56 -7.16 5.66
N VAL A 392 11.26 -8.20 4.89
CA VAL A 392 11.43 -8.21 3.42
C VAL A 392 10.09 -8.54 2.78
N ILE A 393 9.73 -7.77 1.75
CA ILE A 393 8.58 -8.04 0.89
C ILE A 393 9.06 -8.35 -0.53
N TRP A 394 8.49 -9.38 -1.14
CA TRP A 394 8.72 -9.76 -2.52
C TRP A 394 7.46 -9.45 -3.32
N HIS A 395 7.64 -8.78 -4.45
CA HIS A 395 6.59 -8.61 -5.45
C HIS A 395 6.97 -9.42 -6.68
N GLY A 396 6.11 -10.35 -7.09
CA GLY A 396 6.47 -11.28 -8.15
C GLY A 396 5.30 -12.01 -8.75
N PHE A 397 5.64 -12.95 -9.62
CA PHE A 397 4.68 -13.84 -10.25
C PHE A 397 5.25 -15.27 -10.32
N ILE A 398 4.35 -16.25 -10.35
CA ILE A 398 4.66 -17.66 -10.53
C ILE A 398 3.84 -18.18 -11.71
N THR A 399 4.50 -18.80 -12.68
CA THR A 399 3.84 -19.44 -13.82
C THR A 399 3.98 -20.96 -13.76
N ASP A 400 3.08 -21.65 -14.45
CA ASP A 400 3.23 -23.08 -14.70
C ASP A 400 4.33 -23.30 -15.78
N ALA A 401 5.27 -24.20 -15.51
CA ALA A 401 6.32 -24.60 -16.43
C ALA A 401 6.25 -26.10 -16.80
N THR A 402 5.18 -26.79 -16.42
CA THR A 402 5.01 -28.25 -16.56
C THR A 402 5.02 -28.68 -18.00
N GLU A 403 4.20 -28.06 -18.85
CA GLU A 403 4.15 -28.37 -20.28
C GLU A 403 5.50 -28.11 -20.96
N ARG A 404 6.13 -26.97 -20.66
CA ARG A 404 7.47 -26.63 -21.15
C ARG A 404 8.49 -27.70 -20.75
N LYS A 405 8.50 -28.12 -19.48
CA LYS A 405 9.43 -29.13 -18.97
C LYS A 405 9.17 -30.52 -19.56
N ARG A 406 7.91 -30.86 -19.82
CA ARG A 406 7.55 -32.09 -20.51
C ARG A 406 8.05 -32.08 -21.95
N ILE A 407 7.80 -31.00 -22.69
CA ILE A 407 8.30 -30.84 -24.07
C ILE A 407 9.83 -30.86 -24.10
N GLU A 408 10.50 -30.18 -23.16
CA GLU A 408 11.96 -30.20 -23.04
C GLU A 408 12.49 -31.63 -22.83
N ALA A 409 11.87 -32.40 -21.93
CA ALA A 409 12.24 -33.79 -21.69
C ALA A 409 11.96 -34.70 -22.90
N GLU A 410 10.81 -34.54 -23.56
CA GLU A 410 10.45 -35.29 -24.77
C GLU A 410 11.41 -34.99 -25.93
N LEU A 411 11.77 -33.71 -26.13
CA LEU A 411 12.78 -33.29 -27.12
C LEU A 411 14.16 -33.87 -26.80
N GLN A 412 14.53 -33.95 -25.51
CA GLN A 412 15.80 -34.52 -25.12
C GLN A 412 15.88 -36.02 -25.42
N VAL A 413 14.79 -36.77 -25.17
CA VAL A 413 14.69 -38.18 -25.58
C VAL A 413 14.71 -38.31 -27.11
N PHE A 414 13.98 -37.47 -27.84
CA PHE A 414 13.99 -37.48 -29.31
C PHE A 414 15.37 -37.17 -29.90
N ALA A 415 16.13 -36.29 -29.25
CA ALA A 415 17.48 -35.92 -29.68
C ALA A 415 18.50 -37.04 -29.47
N THR A 416 18.27 -37.99 -28.56
CA THR A 416 19.23 -39.05 -28.21
C THR A 416 18.81 -40.45 -28.62
N THR A 417 17.52 -40.71 -28.84
CA THR A 417 16.97 -42.05 -29.07
C THR A 417 16.27 -42.16 -30.43
N ASP A 418 16.41 -43.30 -31.10
CA ASP A 418 15.66 -43.64 -32.31
C ASP A 418 14.23 -44.05 -31.95
N PHE A 419 13.24 -43.36 -32.51
CA PHE A 419 11.82 -43.52 -32.14
C PHE A 419 11.29 -44.95 -32.35
N LEU A 420 11.72 -45.62 -33.43
CA LEU A 420 11.22 -46.94 -33.77
C LEU A 420 11.83 -48.03 -32.88
N THR A 421 13.14 -47.99 -32.66
CA THR A 421 13.90 -49.08 -32.02
C THR A 421 14.18 -48.85 -30.54
N GLN A 422 13.96 -47.64 -30.03
CA GLN A 422 14.26 -47.23 -28.65
C GLN A 422 15.75 -47.34 -28.24
N LEU A 423 16.63 -47.64 -29.20
CA LEU A 423 18.08 -47.57 -29.03
C LEU A 423 18.57 -46.13 -29.24
N PRO A 424 19.75 -45.78 -28.71
CA PRO A 424 20.46 -44.57 -29.10
C PRO A 424 20.45 -44.34 -30.61
N ASN A 425 20.11 -43.13 -31.04
CA ASN A 425 20.20 -42.76 -32.45
C ASN A 425 21.68 -42.62 -32.86
N ARG A 426 21.93 -42.50 -34.17
CA ARG A 426 23.28 -42.33 -34.73
C ARG A 426 24.10 -41.26 -34.00
N ARG A 427 23.51 -40.09 -33.72
CA ARG A 427 24.24 -38.98 -33.07
C ARG A 427 24.67 -39.36 -31.65
N CYS A 428 23.78 -39.92 -30.83
CA CYS A 428 24.10 -40.32 -29.46
C CYS A 428 25.11 -41.48 -29.44
N PHE A 429 24.96 -42.44 -30.34
CA PHE A 429 25.89 -43.56 -30.45
C PHE A 429 27.31 -43.11 -30.80
N MET A 430 27.45 -42.17 -31.75
CA MET A 430 28.76 -41.62 -32.14
C MET A 430 29.46 -40.94 -30.95
N LEU A 431 28.73 -40.18 -30.12
CA LEU A 431 29.30 -39.56 -28.91
C LEU A 431 29.79 -40.61 -27.90
N HIS A 432 29.05 -41.71 -27.72
CA HIS A 432 29.51 -42.80 -26.86
C HIS A 432 30.75 -43.49 -27.46
N LEU A 433 30.78 -43.71 -28.77
CA LEU A 433 31.93 -44.32 -29.45
C LEU A 433 33.19 -43.45 -29.35
N GLU A 434 33.06 -42.12 -29.49
CA GLU A 434 34.16 -41.17 -29.28
C GLU A 434 34.68 -41.24 -27.84
N SER A 435 33.77 -41.31 -26.86
CA SER A 435 34.13 -41.45 -25.45
C SER A 435 34.91 -42.76 -25.19
N GLU A 436 34.47 -43.86 -25.81
CA GLU A 436 35.13 -45.16 -25.70
C GLU A 436 36.49 -45.21 -26.39
N LEU A 437 36.63 -44.61 -27.58
CA LEU A 437 37.94 -44.48 -28.22
C LEU A 437 38.92 -43.69 -27.34
N ALA A 438 38.47 -42.54 -26.80
CA ALA A 438 39.27 -41.76 -25.85
C ALA A 438 39.56 -42.51 -24.54
N ARG A 439 38.74 -43.50 -24.17
CA ARG A 439 38.98 -44.39 -23.03
C ARG A 439 40.12 -45.36 -23.32
N VAL A 440 40.15 -45.96 -24.51
CA VAL A 440 41.21 -46.88 -24.97
C VAL A 440 42.54 -46.15 -25.17
N GLN A 441 42.53 -44.97 -25.80
CA GLN A 441 43.74 -44.17 -26.04
C GLN A 441 44.45 -43.72 -24.76
N ARG A 442 43.71 -43.52 -23.65
CA ARG A 442 44.28 -43.08 -22.37
C ARG A 442 45.01 -44.19 -21.60
N ALA A 443 44.69 -45.45 -21.85
CA ALA A 443 45.29 -46.58 -21.16
C ALA A 443 45.39 -47.78 -22.10
N SER A 444 46.61 -48.10 -22.52
CA SER A 444 46.92 -49.15 -23.49
C SER A 444 46.48 -50.56 -23.09
N GLU A 445 46.17 -50.78 -21.80
CA GLU A 445 45.64 -52.06 -21.30
C GLU A 445 44.12 -52.21 -21.48
N ARG A 446 43.41 -51.16 -21.91
CA ARG A 446 41.96 -51.20 -22.13
C ARG A 446 41.67 -51.66 -23.55
N SER A 447 40.76 -52.63 -23.67
CA SER A 447 40.25 -53.11 -24.95
C SER A 447 38.83 -52.60 -25.18
N ALA A 448 38.48 -52.36 -26.43
CA ALA A 448 37.11 -52.17 -26.87
C ALA A 448 36.98 -52.69 -28.29
N ALA A 449 35.77 -53.05 -28.69
CA ALA A 449 35.49 -53.50 -30.04
C ALA A 449 34.19 -52.89 -30.54
N ILE A 450 34.13 -52.64 -31.85
CA ILE A 450 32.94 -52.18 -32.53
C ILE A 450 32.42 -53.28 -33.47
N LEU A 451 31.10 -53.39 -33.50
CA LEU A 451 30.37 -54.27 -34.39
C LEU A 451 29.43 -53.42 -35.24
N MET A 452 29.49 -53.60 -36.55
CA MET A 452 28.51 -53.07 -37.49
C MET A 452 27.61 -54.22 -37.93
N CYS A 453 26.31 -54.04 -37.80
CA CYS A 453 25.30 -55.07 -37.94
C CYS A 453 24.26 -54.62 -38.98
N ASP A 454 23.89 -55.51 -39.89
CA ASP A 454 22.89 -55.22 -40.94
C ASP A 454 21.93 -56.38 -41.11
N LEU A 455 20.63 -56.09 -41.01
CA LEU A 455 19.58 -57.08 -41.20
C LEU A 455 19.54 -57.52 -42.66
N ASP A 456 19.84 -58.80 -42.89
CA ASP A 456 19.95 -59.34 -44.23
C ASP A 456 18.60 -59.30 -44.94
N HIS A 457 18.62 -58.92 -46.22
CA HIS A 457 17.45 -58.93 -47.09
C HIS A 457 16.26 -58.12 -46.55
N PHE A 458 16.48 -57.11 -45.70
CA PHE A 458 15.41 -56.32 -45.09
C PHE A 458 14.45 -55.69 -46.12
N LYS A 459 14.98 -55.22 -47.26
CA LYS A 459 14.15 -54.77 -48.38
C LYS A 459 13.17 -55.84 -48.88
N ALA A 460 13.61 -57.09 -49.00
CA ALA A 460 12.73 -58.19 -49.43
C ALA A 460 11.65 -58.50 -48.38
N ILE A 461 11.94 -58.27 -47.09
CA ILE A 461 10.94 -58.37 -46.02
C ILE A 461 9.86 -57.29 -46.22
N ASN A 462 10.27 -56.04 -46.43
CA ASN A 462 9.34 -54.94 -46.70
C ASN A 462 8.52 -55.16 -47.96
N ASP A 463 9.15 -55.61 -49.06
CA ASP A 463 8.48 -55.82 -50.34
C ASP A 463 7.44 -56.96 -50.27
N ARG A 464 7.68 -57.97 -49.42
CA ARG A 464 6.81 -59.16 -49.32
C ARG A 464 5.71 -59.02 -48.27
N TRP A 465 6.00 -58.44 -47.11
CA TRP A 465 5.06 -58.36 -45.97
C TRP A 465 4.67 -56.93 -45.59
N GLY A 466 5.19 -55.93 -46.29
CA GLY A 466 4.90 -54.51 -46.06
C GLY A 466 5.77 -53.87 -44.99
N HIS A 467 5.81 -52.53 -45.01
CA HIS A 467 6.62 -51.72 -44.10
C HIS A 467 6.31 -51.92 -42.61
N ALA A 468 5.04 -52.19 -42.27
CA ALA A 468 4.66 -52.46 -40.88
C ALA A 468 5.38 -53.69 -40.31
N VAL A 469 5.59 -54.73 -41.14
CA VAL A 469 6.30 -55.94 -40.72
C VAL A 469 7.81 -55.71 -40.66
N GLY A 470 8.37 -54.88 -41.55
CA GLY A 470 9.75 -54.40 -41.43
C GLY A 470 9.99 -53.63 -40.13
N ASP A 471 9.07 -52.75 -39.74
CA ASP A 471 9.14 -52.03 -38.46
C ASP A 471 9.12 -52.98 -37.26
N HIS A 472 8.32 -54.06 -37.33
CA HIS A 472 8.32 -55.11 -36.32
C HIS A 472 9.65 -55.87 -36.29
N ALA A 473 10.26 -56.16 -37.44
CA ALA A 473 11.57 -56.80 -37.50
C ALA A 473 12.67 -55.93 -36.87
N LEU A 474 12.66 -54.61 -37.13
CA LEU A 474 13.59 -53.65 -36.52
C LEU A 474 13.41 -53.58 -35.00
N ARG A 475 12.16 -53.48 -34.52
CA ARG A 475 11.83 -53.48 -33.07
C ARG A 475 12.26 -54.77 -32.38
N HIS A 476 12.01 -55.90 -33.03
CA HIS A 476 12.36 -57.22 -32.51
C HIS A 476 13.87 -57.38 -32.37
N PHE A 477 14.63 -57.04 -33.43
CA PHE A 477 16.08 -57.06 -33.39
C PHE A 477 16.64 -56.13 -32.31
N ALA A 478 16.13 -54.90 -32.22
CA ALA A 478 16.55 -53.94 -31.20
C ALA A 478 16.28 -54.43 -29.77
N THR A 479 15.16 -55.13 -29.55
CA THR A 479 14.81 -55.73 -28.25
C THR A 479 15.81 -56.83 -27.87
N ILE A 480 16.15 -57.71 -28.82
CA ILE A 480 17.17 -58.74 -28.61
C ILE A 480 18.52 -58.09 -28.28
N LEU A 481 18.91 -57.09 -29.07
CA LEU A 481 20.18 -56.39 -28.90
C LEU A 481 20.28 -55.71 -27.52
N ALA A 482 19.22 -55.00 -27.10
CA ALA A 482 19.14 -54.36 -25.79
C ALA A 482 19.17 -55.37 -24.63
N GLY A 483 18.66 -56.59 -24.84
CA GLY A 483 18.67 -57.66 -23.84
C GLY A 483 20.03 -58.33 -23.64
N ILE A 484 20.94 -58.26 -24.62
CA ILE A 484 22.24 -58.95 -24.56
C ILE A 484 23.43 -58.04 -24.20
N ILE A 485 23.31 -56.72 -24.39
CA ILE A 485 24.35 -55.75 -24.07
C ILE A 485 24.50 -55.55 -22.56
N ARG A 486 25.73 -55.33 -22.09
CA ARG A 486 26.02 -55.05 -20.67
C ARG A 486 25.82 -53.57 -20.37
N ARG A 487 25.81 -53.21 -19.08
CA ARG A 487 25.67 -51.81 -18.62
C ARG A 487 26.73 -50.86 -19.19
N ASN A 488 27.93 -51.37 -19.52
CA ASN A 488 29.04 -50.56 -20.06
C ASN A 488 29.11 -50.63 -21.59
N ASP A 489 28.28 -51.44 -22.24
CA ASP A 489 28.21 -51.52 -23.70
C ASP A 489 27.17 -50.52 -24.19
N SER A 490 27.28 -50.10 -25.44
CA SER A 490 26.28 -49.23 -26.08
C SER A 490 25.92 -49.79 -27.44
N ALA A 491 24.62 -49.85 -27.73
CA ALA A 491 24.09 -50.16 -29.05
C ALA A 491 23.40 -48.91 -29.62
N GLY A 492 23.37 -48.77 -30.93
CA GLY A 492 22.67 -47.66 -31.58
C GLY A 492 22.24 -48.01 -33.00
N ARG A 493 21.20 -47.32 -33.48
CA ARG A 493 20.74 -47.45 -34.87
C ARG A 493 21.45 -46.41 -35.73
N MET A 494 22.19 -46.87 -36.74
CA MET A 494 23.04 -46.03 -37.60
C MET A 494 22.35 -45.59 -38.88
N GLY A 495 21.40 -46.39 -39.36
CA GLY A 495 20.68 -46.19 -40.62
C GLY A 495 19.32 -46.88 -40.65
N GLY A 496 18.82 -47.17 -41.86
CA GLY A 496 17.52 -47.81 -42.05
C GLY A 496 17.45 -49.20 -41.42
N GLU A 497 18.36 -50.09 -41.81
CA GLU A 497 18.46 -51.48 -41.34
C GLU A 497 19.81 -51.78 -40.64
N GLU A 498 20.60 -50.73 -40.43
CA GLU A 498 21.96 -50.78 -39.88
C GLU A 498 22.00 -50.40 -38.41
N PHE A 499 22.70 -51.21 -37.63
CA PHE A 499 22.92 -51.05 -36.19
C PHE A 499 24.41 -51.15 -35.89
N ALA A 500 24.85 -50.47 -34.84
CA ALA A 500 26.20 -50.58 -34.34
C ALA A 500 26.22 -50.89 -32.85
N VAL A 501 27.26 -51.58 -32.41
CA VAL A 501 27.48 -51.93 -31.01
C VAL A 501 28.92 -51.61 -30.67
N VAL A 502 29.15 -50.91 -29.57
CA VAL A 502 30.48 -50.78 -28.95
C VAL A 502 30.49 -51.60 -27.67
N LEU A 503 31.45 -52.51 -27.57
CA LEU A 503 31.66 -53.36 -26.42
C LEU A 503 32.86 -52.84 -25.64
N SER A 504 32.63 -52.51 -24.38
CA SER A 504 33.66 -52.04 -23.47
C SER A 504 34.40 -53.23 -22.86
N ASP A 505 35.73 -53.12 -22.76
CA ASP A 505 36.59 -54.16 -22.17
C ASP A 505 36.48 -55.50 -22.92
N ALA A 506 36.37 -55.40 -24.25
CA ALA A 506 36.25 -56.52 -25.16
C ALA A 506 37.38 -56.49 -26.20
N ASP A 507 38.10 -57.59 -26.30
CA ASP A 507 39.02 -57.84 -27.40
C ASP A 507 38.29 -58.45 -28.62
N ARG A 508 39.04 -58.75 -29.68
CA ARG A 508 38.48 -59.28 -30.92
C ARG A 508 37.74 -60.61 -30.71
N GLU A 509 38.28 -61.51 -29.90
CA GLU A 509 37.69 -62.84 -29.65
C GLU A 509 36.40 -62.74 -28.82
N SER A 510 36.40 -61.90 -27.79
CA SER A 510 35.21 -61.60 -26.98
C SER A 510 34.11 -60.95 -27.82
N ALA A 511 34.48 -60.06 -28.75
CA ALA A 511 33.54 -59.41 -29.66
C ALA A 511 32.92 -60.39 -30.67
N ILE A 512 33.71 -61.33 -31.21
CA ILE A 512 33.20 -62.41 -32.06
C ILE A 512 32.24 -63.31 -31.28
N THR A 513 32.57 -63.65 -30.02
CA THR A 513 31.71 -64.45 -29.15
C THR A 513 30.38 -63.73 -28.88
N PHE A 514 30.42 -62.42 -28.66
CA PHE A 514 29.21 -61.59 -28.53
C PHE A 514 28.37 -61.61 -29.83
N ALA A 515 29.01 -61.46 -30.99
CA ALA A 515 28.35 -61.48 -32.29
C ALA A 515 27.67 -62.84 -32.57
N GLN A 516 28.33 -63.95 -32.23
CA GLN A 516 27.77 -65.30 -32.36
C GLN A 516 26.53 -65.48 -31.46
N ARG A 517 26.61 -64.99 -30.22
CA ARG A 517 25.48 -65.01 -29.30
C ARG A 517 24.31 -64.18 -29.81
N LEU A 518 24.57 -63.01 -30.42
CA LEU A 518 23.53 -62.19 -31.04
C LEU A 518 22.85 -62.92 -32.20
N GLN A 519 23.62 -63.55 -33.10
CA GLN A 519 23.07 -64.37 -34.18
C GLN A 519 22.23 -65.54 -33.65
N GLN A 520 22.72 -66.25 -32.63
CA GLN A 520 22.01 -67.36 -32.01
C GLN A 520 20.69 -66.91 -31.37
N GLN A 521 20.67 -65.80 -30.64
CA GLN A 521 19.44 -65.27 -30.05
C GLN A 521 18.41 -64.84 -31.10
N LEU A 522 18.87 -64.33 -32.25
CA LEU A 522 17.99 -63.98 -33.37
C LEU A 522 17.35 -65.22 -34.02
N ASP A 523 18.09 -66.33 -34.08
CA ASP A 523 17.60 -67.61 -34.61
C ASP A 523 16.65 -68.33 -33.64
N GLU A 524 16.96 -68.30 -32.34
CA GLU A 524 16.15 -68.90 -31.27
C GLU A 524 14.83 -68.15 -31.01
N SER A 525 14.81 -66.84 -31.30
CA SER A 525 13.64 -65.98 -31.16
C SER A 525 13.19 -65.45 -32.53
N PRO A 526 12.57 -66.29 -33.39
CA PRO A 526 12.14 -65.85 -34.71
C PRO A 526 10.96 -64.87 -34.61
N LEU A 527 10.90 -63.91 -35.53
CA LEU A 527 9.74 -63.05 -35.68
C LEU A 527 8.56 -63.88 -36.20
N VAL A 528 7.44 -63.91 -35.47
CA VAL A 528 6.22 -64.64 -35.86
C VAL A 528 5.12 -63.65 -36.20
N LEU A 529 4.53 -63.78 -37.39
CA LEU A 529 3.38 -63.01 -37.85
C LEU A 529 2.29 -63.98 -38.32
N ASP A 530 1.08 -63.89 -37.76
CA ASP A 530 -0.06 -64.75 -38.09
C ASP A 530 0.25 -66.26 -38.08
N GLY A 531 1.20 -66.69 -37.25
CA GLY A 531 1.65 -68.08 -37.14
C GLY A 531 2.76 -68.50 -38.11
N GLU A 532 3.14 -67.63 -39.07
CA GLU A 532 4.29 -67.85 -39.94
C GLU A 532 5.58 -67.28 -39.32
N ARG A 533 6.67 -68.03 -39.43
CA ARG A 533 8.01 -67.56 -39.04
C ARG A 533 8.62 -66.76 -40.17
N ILE A 534 8.98 -65.51 -39.87
CA ILE A 534 9.71 -64.64 -40.78
C ILE A 534 11.21 -64.84 -40.51
N PRO A 535 11.98 -65.39 -41.46
CA PRO A 535 13.41 -65.60 -41.28
C PRO A 535 14.10 -64.24 -41.21
N LEU A 536 14.75 -63.96 -40.07
CA LEU A 536 15.50 -62.74 -39.85
C LEU A 536 16.95 -63.14 -39.59
N THR A 537 17.85 -62.85 -40.53
CA THR A 537 19.28 -63.11 -40.38
C THR A 537 20.07 -61.80 -40.37
N ILE A 538 21.30 -61.86 -39.87
CA ILE A 538 22.13 -60.67 -39.72
C ILE A 538 23.56 -60.91 -40.15
N SER A 539 24.10 -59.97 -40.91
CA SER A 539 25.53 -59.89 -41.20
C SER A 539 26.21 -58.96 -40.21
N ILE A 540 27.37 -59.37 -39.68
CA ILE A 540 28.09 -58.61 -38.64
C ILE A 540 29.56 -58.43 -39.03
N GLY A 541 30.03 -57.19 -39.01
CA GLY A 541 31.44 -56.84 -39.16
C GLY A 541 32.06 -56.42 -37.83
N VAL A 542 33.10 -57.11 -37.38
CA VAL A 542 33.78 -56.84 -36.10
C VAL A 542 35.12 -56.16 -36.34
N ALA A 543 35.43 -55.12 -35.58
CA ALA A 543 36.76 -54.52 -35.53
C ALA A 543 37.16 -54.20 -34.09
N ALA A 544 38.38 -54.57 -33.70
CA ALA A 544 38.95 -54.12 -32.43
C ALA A 544 39.36 -52.64 -32.53
N MET A 545 39.19 -51.91 -31.42
CA MET A 545 39.71 -50.56 -31.26
C MET A 545 41.17 -50.63 -30.82
N SER A 546 42.00 -49.77 -31.40
CA SER A 546 43.41 -49.60 -31.06
C SER A 546 43.64 -48.21 -30.47
N ALA A 547 44.62 -48.09 -29.58
CA ALA A 547 45.09 -46.79 -29.11
C ALA A 547 45.67 -45.92 -30.24
N ASP A 548 46.09 -46.54 -31.36
CA ASP A 548 46.64 -45.85 -32.53
C ASP A 548 45.56 -45.35 -33.52
N ASP A 549 44.28 -45.63 -33.26
CA ASP A 549 43.21 -45.16 -34.14
C ASP A 549 43.08 -43.64 -34.07
N THR A 550 43.20 -42.99 -35.24
CA THR A 550 43.23 -41.53 -35.35
C THR A 550 41.86 -40.88 -35.19
N SER A 551 40.78 -41.61 -35.48
CA SER A 551 39.41 -41.15 -35.31
C SER A 551 38.43 -42.33 -35.22
N VAL A 552 37.20 -42.05 -34.78
CA VAL A 552 36.12 -43.04 -34.73
C VAL A 552 35.73 -43.54 -36.13
N GLU A 553 35.83 -42.69 -37.15
CA GLU A 553 35.56 -43.04 -38.55
C GLU A 553 36.52 -44.11 -39.06
N ALA A 554 37.79 -44.10 -38.62
CA ALA A 554 38.77 -45.11 -39.02
C ALA A 554 38.37 -46.50 -38.54
N VAL A 555 37.95 -46.62 -37.27
CA VAL A 555 37.50 -47.90 -36.68
C VAL A 555 36.17 -48.35 -37.29
N LEU A 556 35.22 -47.42 -37.44
CA LEU A 556 33.95 -47.68 -38.11
C LEU A 556 34.16 -48.18 -39.53
N SER A 557 35.07 -47.57 -40.30
CA SER A 557 35.38 -48.00 -41.66
C SER A 557 35.95 -49.42 -41.69
N ARG A 558 36.78 -49.84 -40.72
CA ARG A 558 37.23 -51.24 -40.62
C ARG A 558 36.08 -52.19 -40.34
N SER A 559 35.21 -51.85 -39.39
CA SER A 559 34.04 -52.67 -39.05
C SER A 559 33.06 -52.78 -40.22
N ASP A 560 32.84 -51.69 -40.96
CA ASP A 560 31.99 -51.64 -42.15
C ASP A 560 32.58 -52.45 -43.32
N MET A 561 33.90 -52.39 -43.53
CA MET A 561 34.58 -53.26 -44.50
C MET A 561 34.42 -54.75 -44.16
N ALA A 562 34.47 -55.11 -42.87
CA ALA A 562 34.21 -56.48 -42.43
C ALA A 562 32.74 -56.87 -42.69
N LEU A 563 31.79 -55.98 -42.39
CA LEU A 563 30.37 -56.19 -42.67
C LEU A 563 30.11 -56.38 -44.17
N TYR A 564 30.76 -55.58 -45.02
CA TYR A 564 30.66 -55.72 -46.47
C TYR A 564 31.16 -57.09 -46.94
N ARG A 565 32.28 -57.59 -46.40
CA ARG A 565 32.76 -58.96 -46.66
C ARG A 565 31.73 -60.00 -46.21
N ALA A 566 31.08 -59.80 -45.06
CA ALA A 566 30.08 -60.73 -44.55
C ALA A 566 28.89 -60.83 -45.53
N LYS A 567 28.45 -59.69 -46.06
CA LYS A 567 27.39 -59.61 -47.08
C LYS A 567 27.81 -60.29 -48.40
N GLN A 568 29.04 -60.05 -48.88
CA GLN A 568 29.53 -60.64 -50.13
C GLN A 568 29.74 -62.15 -50.04
N ASN A 569 30.21 -62.65 -48.90
CA ASN A 569 30.54 -64.06 -48.72
C ASN A 569 29.29 -64.94 -48.50
N GLY A 570 28.08 -64.38 -48.56
CA GLY A 570 26.83 -65.14 -48.50
C GLY A 570 25.92 -64.79 -47.32
N ARG A 571 26.16 -63.65 -46.64
CA ARG A 571 25.33 -63.14 -45.53
C ARG A 571 25.26 -64.11 -44.34
N ASN A 572 24.42 -63.78 -43.34
CA ASN A 572 24.22 -64.50 -42.09
C ASN A 572 25.53 -64.99 -41.45
N ARG A 573 26.52 -64.11 -41.35
CA ARG A 573 27.86 -64.46 -40.87
C ARG A 573 28.56 -63.29 -40.21
N ILE A 574 29.63 -63.63 -39.52
CA ILE A 574 30.49 -62.71 -38.80
C ILE A 574 31.83 -62.67 -39.52
N GLU A 575 32.28 -61.49 -39.89
CA GLU A 575 33.64 -61.25 -40.42
C GLU A 575 34.35 -60.29 -39.46
N ALA A 576 35.65 -60.48 -39.26
CA ALA A 576 36.45 -59.63 -38.39
C ALA A 576 37.70 -59.14 -39.10
N LEU A 577 38.06 -57.86 -38.90
CA LEU A 577 39.30 -57.26 -39.39
C LEU A 577 40.26 -56.94 -38.25
#